data_AF-A0A2V8IET9-F1
#
_entry.id   AF-A0A2V8IET9-F1
#
_cell.length_a   1.000
_cell.length_b   1.000
_cell.length_c   1.000
_cell.angle_alpha   90.00
_cell.angle_beta   90.00
_cell.angle_gamma   90.00
#
_symmetry.space_group_name_H-M   'P 1'
#
loop_
_entity.id
_entity.type
_entity.pdbx_description
1 polymer ?
#
loop_
_entity_poly.entity_id
_entity_poly.type
_entity_poly.pdbx_seq_one_letter_code
_entity_poly.pdbx_strand_id
1 'polypeptide(L)'
;MKYKFVSVTALIVALTSANLWAQARGGGAAGAAGQRGEAPQPPQTPRAMAPIDLTGYWVSIVTEDWRFRMVTPPKGDFASVPLNQEGIRVGNQWDPAKDEAAGEQCKSYGAPAIMRVPGRVHITWENDTTLTAEMDAGQQTRLFHFGEFQPPATPRTWQGNSVASWETAGGGRGRGAPSGGSLKVVTSGMRAGYLRKNGAPYSEKAVVTEYYDRTTEPNGDTWLIVTTVVNDPTYLNQEFIT
;
A
#
# COMPACT_ATOMS: atom_id res chain seq x y z
N MET A 1 47.76 -6.06 31.22
CA MET A 1 48.08 -4.83 30.46
C MET A 1 47.39 -3.67 31.19
N LYS A 2 48.14 -2.64 31.58
CA LYS A 2 47.77 -1.66 32.62
C LYS A 2 46.68 -0.69 32.14
N TYR A 3 45.61 -0.53 32.95
CA TYR A 3 44.64 0.57 32.84
C TYR A 3 45.21 1.84 33.48
N LYS A 4 45.02 3.00 32.84
CA LYS A 4 45.12 4.32 33.49
C LYS A 4 43.92 5.19 33.10
N PHE A 5 43.21 5.60 34.14
CA PHE A 5 42.21 6.67 34.19
C PHE A 5 42.81 8.04 33.87
N VAL A 6 42.03 8.92 33.24
CA VAL A 6 42.03 10.37 33.54
C VAL A 6 40.58 10.86 33.51
N SER A 7 40.11 11.31 34.67
CA SER A 7 38.90 12.13 34.86
C SER A 7 39.22 13.60 34.64
N VAL A 8 38.27 14.39 34.10
CA VAL A 8 38.06 15.78 34.53
C VAL A 8 36.55 16.09 34.53
N THR A 9 36.15 16.77 35.60
CA THR A 9 34.81 16.99 36.11
C THR A 9 34.22 18.34 35.67
N ALA A 10 32.89 18.35 35.51
CA ALA A 10 31.84 19.37 35.51
C ALA A 10 32.12 20.89 35.61
N LEU A 11 31.25 21.69 34.97
CA LEU A 11 30.44 22.71 35.66
C LEU A 11 29.17 23.09 34.86
N ILE A 12 28.04 23.17 35.56
CA ILE A 12 26.71 23.64 35.12
C ILE A 12 26.58 25.14 35.41
N VAL A 13 26.01 25.93 34.50
CA VAL A 13 25.31 27.19 34.84
C VAL A 13 24.03 27.30 34.01
N ALA A 14 22.89 27.32 34.70
CA ALA A 14 21.59 27.68 34.16
C ALA A 14 21.40 29.20 34.23
N LEU A 15 20.78 29.80 33.22
CA LEU A 15 20.29 31.18 33.28
C LEU A 15 18.83 31.23 32.82
N THR A 16 18.01 31.69 33.74
CA THR A 16 16.57 31.93 33.68
C THR A 16 16.26 33.19 32.88
N SER A 17 15.28 33.14 31.98
CA SER A 17 14.74 34.34 31.33
C SER A 17 13.53 34.85 32.13
N ALA A 18 13.69 36.01 32.77
CA ALA A 18 12.64 36.75 33.44
C ALA A 18 11.80 37.55 32.42
N ASN A 19 10.47 37.49 32.56
CA ASN A 19 9.53 38.37 31.87
C ASN A 19 9.53 39.76 32.53
N LEU A 20 9.87 40.80 31.77
CA LEU A 20 9.71 42.20 32.17
C LEU A 20 8.66 42.86 31.29
N TRP A 21 7.56 43.29 31.91
CA TRP A 21 6.58 44.20 31.33
C TRP A 21 7.10 45.63 31.47
N ALA A 22 7.29 46.33 30.35
CA ALA A 22 7.54 47.76 30.33
C ALA A 22 6.33 48.48 29.71
N GLN A 23 5.70 49.37 30.48
CA GLN A 23 4.73 50.34 29.99
C GLN A 23 5.48 51.52 29.36
N ALA A 24 5.16 51.86 28.11
CA ALA A 24 5.51 53.15 27.52
C ALA A 24 4.26 53.76 26.88
N ARG A 25 3.80 54.89 27.44
CA ARG A 25 2.91 55.86 26.79
C ARG A 25 3.77 56.81 25.94
N GLY A 26 3.41 57.02 24.68
CA GLY A 26 4.00 58.09 23.85
C GLY A 26 3.58 57.95 22.38
N GLY A 27 2.88 58.96 21.85
CA GLY A 27 2.15 58.92 20.58
C GLY A 27 2.97 58.86 19.28
N GLY A 28 2.27 58.59 18.18
CA GLY A 28 2.79 58.76 16.82
C GLY A 28 2.21 57.74 15.83
N ALA A 29 1.37 58.20 14.90
CA ALA A 29 0.68 57.39 13.91
C ALA A 29 1.60 56.85 12.80
N ALA A 30 1.44 55.57 12.46
CA ALA A 30 1.52 55.03 11.09
C ALA A 30 1.04 53.57 11.12
N GLY A 31 -0.03 53.27 10.38
CA GLY A 31 -0.52 51.91 10.23
C GLY A 31 0.49 51.06 9.48
N ALA A 32 1.22 50.22 10.21
CA ALA A 32 1.88 49.05 9.67
C ALA A 32 1.05 47.83 10.07
N ALA A 33 0.15 47.41 9.17
CA ALA A 33 -0.47 46.10 9.25
C ALA A 33 0.65 45.07 9.16
N GLY A 34 1.13 44.60 10.30
CA GLY A 34 2.09 43.52 10.38
C GLY A 34 1.51 42.30 9.67
N GLN A 35 2.21 41.82 8.65
CA GLN A 35 2.06 40.43 8.20
C GLN A 35 2.39 39.57 9.41
N ARG A 36 1.34 39.10 10.08
CA ARG A 36 1.42 38.04 11.07
C ARG A 36 2.00 36.85 10.33
N GLY A 37 3.28 36.55 10.55
CA GLY A 37 3.90 35.36 10.00
C GLY A 37 3.03 34.17 10.38
N GLU A 38 2.39 33.56 9.39
CA GLU A 38 1.71 32.29 9.59
C GLU A 38 2.76 31.31 10.13
N ALA A 39 2.46 30.72 11.29
CA ALA A 39 3.25 29.61 11.78
C ALA A 39 3.29 28.55 10.66
N PRO A 40 4.45 27.89 10.41
CA PRO A 40 4.54 26.84 9.41
C PRO A 40 3.41 25.83 9.62
N GLN A 41 2.55 25.69 8.62
CA GLN A 41 1.48 24.69 8.68
C GLN A 41 2.16 23.32 8.81
N PRO A 42 1.73 22.47 9.76
CA PRO A 42 2.31 21.14 9.91
C PRO A 42 2.21 20.38 8.57
N PRO A 43 3.21 19.57 8.21
CA PRO A 43 3.18 18.79 6.98
C PRO A 43 1.86 18.02 6.87
N GLN A 44 1.17 18.13 5.74
CA GLN A 44 -0.08 17.41 5.56
C GLN A 44 0.19 15.91 5.48
N THR A 45 -0.60 15.13 6.20
CA THR A 45 -0.44 13.68 6.24
C THR A 45 -0.96 13.03 4.95
N PRO A 46 -0.47 11.84 4.56
CA PRO A 46 -1.01 11.10 3.43
C PRO A 46 -2.54 10.94 3.49
N ARG A 47 -3.10 10.69 4.67
CA ARG A 47 -4.55 10.66 4.88
C ARG A 47 -5.22 12.00 4.60
N ALA A 48 -4.67 13.10 5.10
CA ALA A 48 -5.24 14.44 4.88
C ALA A 48 -5.12 14.92 3.43
N MET A 49 -4.17 14.40 2.66
CA MET A 49 -3.96 14.72 1.24
C MET A 49 -4.64 13.75 0.27
N ALA A 50 -5.45 12.80 0.77
CA ALA A 50 -6.06 11.78 -0.08
C ALA A 50 -6.98 12.43 -1.14
N PRO A 51 -6.71 12.22 -2.46
CA PRO A 51 -7.54 12.77 -3.53
C PRO A 51 -8.87 12.00 -3.69
N ILE A 52 -8.95 10.79 -3.14
CA ILE A 52 -10.13 9.93 -3.09
C ILE A 52 -10.24 9.27 -1.72
N ASP A 53 -11.45 9.00 -1.25
CA ASP A 53 -11.70 8.20 -0.05
C ASP A 53 -12.00 6.75 -0.44
N LEU A 54 -11.08 5.85 -0.12
CA LEU A 54 -11.22 4.41 -0.39
C LEU A 54 -11.87 3.66 0.78
N THR A 55 -12.12 4.32 1.91
CA THR A 55 -12.61 3.65 3.11
C THR A 55 -14.04 3.15 2.93
N GLY A 56 -14.32 1.99 3.53
CA GLY A 56 -15.64 1.36 3.48
C GLY A 56 -15.60 -0.13 3.19
N TYR A 57 -16.78 -0.69 2.95
CA TYR A 57 -16.99 -2.09 2.65
C TYR A 57 -17.27 -2.26 1.16
N TRP A 58 -16.42 -3.04 0.50
CA TRP A 58 -16.49 -3.34 -0.91
C TRP A 58 -16.83 -4.81 -1.12
N VAL A 59 -17.59 -5.10 -2.17
CA VAL A 59 -17.94 -6.46 -2.59
C VAL A 59 -17.50 -6.68 -4.03
N SER A 60 -16.91 -7.83 -4.29
CA SER A 60 -16.51 -8.21 -5.63
C SER A 60 -17.72 -8.38 -6.54
N ILE A 61 -17.75 -7.65 -7.65
CA ILE A 61 -18.64 -7.95 -8.77
C ILE A 61 -17.81 -8.61 -9.87
N VAL A 62 -18.21 -9.81 -10.28
CA VAL A 62 -17.49 -10.61 -11.27
C VAL A 62 -18.08 -10.36 -12.64
N THR A 63 -17.61 -9.30 -13.30
CA THR A 63 -17.99 -8.93 -14.68
C THR A 63 -17.02 -9.45 -15.74
N GLU A 64 -15.78 -9.76 -15.34
CA GLU A 64 -14.71 -10.25 -16.20
C GLU A 64 -14.20 -11.62 -15.75
N ASP A 65 -13.55 -12.34 -16.66
CA ASP A 65 -12.87 -13.62 -16.38
C ASP A 65 -13.70 -14.61 -15.56
N TRP A 66 -15.03 -14.60 -15.73
CA TRP A 66 -15.97 -15.39 -14.93
C TRP A 66 -15.55 -16.86 -14.84
N ARG A 67 -15.13 -17.43 -15.98
CA ARG A 67 -14.62 -18.80 -16.09
C ARG A 67 -13.50 -19.09 -15.10
N PHE A 68 -12.61 -18.13 -14.85
CA PHE A 68 -11.43 -18.30 -14.01
C PHE A 68 -11.62 -17.79 -12.58
N ARG A 69 -12.64 -16.95 -12.33
CA ARG A 69 -12.94 -16.37 -11.00
C ARG A 69 -14.01 -17.14 -10.22
N MET A 70 -14.97 -17.78 -10.91
CA MET A 70 -16.01 -18.60 -10.28
C MET A 70 -15.73 -20.10 -10.30
N VAL A 71 -14.88 -20.55 -11.22
CA VAL A 71 -14.50 -21.96 -11.35
C VAL A 71 -12.99 -22.06 -11.30
N THR A 72 -12.47 -22.93 -10.41
CA THR A 72 -11.05 -23.24 -10.40
C THR A 72 -10.71 -23.99 -11.70
N PRO A 73 -9.80 -23.46 -12.54
CA PRO A 73 -9.46 -24.12 -13.80
C PRO A 73 -8.75 -25.44 -13.53
N PRO A 74 -8.79 -26.41 -14.47
CA PRO A 74 -7.98 -27.61 -14.35
C PRO A 74 -6.49 -27.27 -14.19
N LYS A 75 -5.76 -28.16 -13.50
CA LYS A 75 -4.29 -28.11 -13.47
C LYS A 75 -3.76 -28.12 -14.91
N GLY A 76 -2.82 -27.23 -15.22
CA GLY A 76 -2.25 -27.06 -16.55
C GLY A 76 -3.04 -26.12 -17.48
N ASP A 77 -4.26 -25.70 -17.12
CA ASP A 77 -5.00 -24.65 -17.85
C ASP A 77 -4.54 -23.26 -17.38
N PHE A 78 -3.49 -22.77 -18.01
CA PHE A 78 -2.92 -21.44 -17.73
C PHE A 78 -3.30 -20.39 -18.77
N ALA A 79 -4.42 -20.58 -19.48
CA ALA A 79 -4.87 -19.65 -20.52
C ALA A 79 -4.94 -18.21 -20.00
N SER A 80 -4.38 -17.25 -20.74
CA SER A 80 -4.28 -15.83 -20.36
C SER A 80 -3.39 -15.51 -19.15
N VAL A 81 -2.62 -16.46 -18.61
CA VAL A 81 -1.45 -16.14 -17.76
C VAL A 81 -0.22 -16.15 -18.65
N PRO A 82 0.60 -15.08 -18.70
CA PRO A 82 1.78 -15.01 -19.56
C PRO A 82 2.96 -15.81 -18.99
N LEU A 83 2.76 -17.08 -18.62
CA LEU A 83 3.80 -17.95 -18.09
C LEU A 83 4.88 -18.20 -19.16
N ASN A 84 6.14 -18.21 -18.73
CA ASN A 84 7.27 -18.71 -19.50
C ASN A 84 7.37 -20.25 -19.37
N GLN A 85 8.36 -20.86 -20.05
CA GLN A 85 8.53 -22.32 -20.02
C GLN A 85 8.75 -22.87 -18.60
N GLU A 86 9.47 -22.14 -17.76
CA GLU A 86 9.73 -22.52 -16.37
C GLU A 86 8.46 -22.41 -15.51
N GLY A 87 7.68 -21.34 -15.69
CA GLY A 87 6.37 -21.17 -15.05
C GLY A 87 5.39 -22.28 -15.43
N ILE A 88 5.34 -22.67 -16.70
CA ILE A 88 4.54 -23.81 -17.17
C ILE A 88 5.03 -25.11 -16.53
N ARG A 89 6.35 -25.35 -16.51
CA ARG A 89 6.94 -26.56 -15.91
C ARG A 89 6.58 -26.69 -14.44
N VAL A 90 6.76 -25.62 -13.66
CA VAL A 90 6.45 -25.59 -12.21
C VAL A 90 4.95 -25.71 -11.97
N GLY A 91 4.12 -24.97 -12.71
CA GLY A 91 2.66 -25.07 -12.60
C GLY A 91 2.14 -26.48 -12.88
N ASN A 92 2.70 -27.18 -13.87
CA ASN A 92 2.35 -28.57 -14.17
C ASN A 92 2.83 -29.57 -13.10
N GLN A 93 3.71 -29.16 -12.18
CA GLN A 93 4.13 -29.96 -11.04
C GLN A 93 3.29 -29.71 -9.78
N TRP A 94 2.42 -28.70 -9.79
CA TRP A 94 1.57 -28.37 -8.66
C TRP A 94 0.71 -29.55 -8.22
N ASP A 95 0.61 -29.76 -6.91
CA ASP A 95 -0.14 -30.83 -6.28
C ASP A 95 -0.91 -30.24 -5.08
N PRO A 96 -2.25 -30.06 -5.19
CA PRO A 96 -3.04 -29.45 -4.12
C PRO A 96 -2.99 -30.26 -2.82
N ALA A 97 -2.86 -31.58 -2.89
CA ALA A 97 -2.81 -32.43 -1.69
C ALA A 97 -1.51 -32.20 -0.89
N LYS A 98 -0.40 -31.90 -1.59
CA LYS A 98 0.86 -31.53 -0.92
C LYS A 98 0.77 -30.19 -0.22
N ASP A 99 0.16 -29.19 -0.86
CA ASP A 99 -0.04 -27.89 -0.23
C ASP A 99 -0.93 -28.02 1.01
N GLU A 100 -2.01 -28.81 0.93
CA GLU A 100 -2.88 -29.05 2.08
C GLU A 100 -2.15 -29.75 3.22
N ALA A 101 -1.39 -30.80 2.92
CA ALA A 101 -0.57 -31.51 3.92
C ALA A 101 0.51 -30.60 4.54
N ALA A 102 1.01 -29.61 3.79
CA ALA A 102 1.99 -28.64 4.25
C ALA A 102 1.38 -27.41 4.95
N GLY A 103 0.05 -27.28 5.02
CA GLY A 103 -0.61 -26.10 5.55
C GLY A 103 -0.45 -24.84 4.68
N GLU A 104 -0.29 -25.03 3.37
CA GLU A 104 0.00 -23.99 2.38
C GLU A 104 -1.21 -23.63 1.51
N GLN A 105 -2.43 -23.88 1.99
CA GLN A 105 -3.68 -23.56 1.27
C GLN A 105 -3.80 -22.05 0.94
N CYS A 106 -3.09 -21.21 1.69
CA CYS A 106 -3.08 -19.76 1.51
C CYS A 106 -2.22 -19.26 0.32
N LYS A 107 -1.47 -20.14 -0.37
CA LYS A 107 -0.63 -19.75 -1.52
C LYS A 107 -1.39 -19.06 -2.65
N SER A 108 -2.66 -19.37 -2.85
CA SER A 108 -3.52 -18.74 -3.86
C SER A 108 -4.18 -17.43 -3.39
N TYR A 109 -3.90 -16.98 -2.17
CA TYR A 109 -4.47 -15.79 -1.55
C TYR A 109 -3.39 -14.72 -1.29
N GLY A 110 -2.21 -14.87 -1.88
CA GLY A 110 -1.17 -13.84 -1.82
C GLY A 110 -1.56 -12.56 -2.55
N ALA A 111 -0.81 -11.49 -2.29
CA ALA A 111 -1.07 -10.18 -2.87
C ALA A 111 -1.24 -10.18 -4.42
N PRO A 112 -0.50 -10.97 -5.21
CA PRO A 112 -0.68 -11.00 -6.67
C PRO A 112 -2.02 -11.57 -7.16
N ALA A 113 -2.77 -12.26 -6.30
CA ALA A 113 -3.97 -13.00 -6.69
C ALA A 113 -5.23 -12.62 -5.90
N ILE A 114 -5.07 -12.08 -4.68
CA ILE A 114 -6.19 -11.92 -3.74
C ILE A 114 -7.32 -11.06 -4.29
N MET A 115 -7.03 -10.00 -5.04
CA MET A 115 -8.03 -9.10 -5.62
C MET A 115 -8.85 -9.77 -6.74
N ARG A 116 -8.37 -10.88 -7.29
CA ARG A 116 -9.12 -11.71 -8.26
C ARG A 116 -9.99 -12.76 -7.61
N VAL A 117 -9.82 -13.04 -6.33
CA VAL A 117 -10.70 -13.98 -5.60
C VAL A 117 -11.99 -13.26 -5.23
N PRO A 118 -13.17 -13.73 -5.66
CA PRO A 118 -14.43 -13.11 -5.25
C PRO A 118 -14.57 -13.12 -3.72
N GLY A 119 -14.85 -11.96 -3.15
CA GLY A 119 -14.97 -11.75 -1.72
C GLY A 119 -15.35 -10.31 -1.37
N ARG A 120 -15.22 -9.99 -0.10
CA ARG A 120 -15.40 -8.64 0.45
C ARG A 120 -14.06 -8.06 0.86
N VAL A 121 -13.93 -6.75 0.68
CA VAL A 121 -12.76 -5.98 1.13
C VAL A 121 -13.24 -4.87 2.05
N HIS A 122 -12.66 -4.77 3.23
CA HIS A 122 -12.87 -3.65 4.13
C HIS A 122 -11.61 -2.80 4.15
N ILE A 123 -11.74 -1.52 3.78
CA ILE A 123 -10.61 -0.58 3.74
C ILE A 123 -10.80 0.46 4.84
N THR A 124 -9.79 0.63 5.67
CA THR A 124 -9.78 1.61 6.77
C THR A 124 -8.41 2.27 6.92
N TRP A 125 -8.36 3.44 7.54
CA TRP A 125 -7.11 4.01 8.02
C TRP A 125 -6.79 3.45 9.40
N GLU A 126 -5.63 2.81 9.56
CA GLU A 126 -5.11 2.45 10.88
C GLU A 126 -4.58 3.71 11.61
N ASN A 127 -3.92 4.58 10.85
CA ASN A 127 -3.38 5.86 11.30
C ASN A 127 -3.21 6.79 10.09
N ASP A 128 -2.57 7.96 10.26
CA ASP A 128 -2.47 8.98 9.20
C ASP A 128 -1.54 8.62 8.03
N THR A 129 -0.77 7.53 8.15
CA THR A 129 0.20 7.08 7.13
C THR A 129 0.04 5.61 6.75
N THR A 130 -1.00 4.92 7.21
CA THR A 130 -1.23 3.49 6.94
C THR A 130 -2.70 3.19 6.68
N LEU A 131 -2.98 2.67 5.48
CA LEU A 131 -4.28 2.07 5.13
C LEU A 131 -4.22 0.56 5.37
N THR A 132 -5.33 0.01 5.84
CA THR A 132 -5.54 -1.43 6.02
C THR A 132 -6.59 -1.89 5.03
N ALA A 133 -6.30 -2.96 4.29
CA ALA A 133 -7.26 -3.67 3.46
C ALA A 133 -7.43 -5.10 3.99
N GLU A 134 -8.63 -5.43 4.45
CA GLU A 134 -8.98 -6.73 4.99
C GLU A 134 -9.86 -7.48 3.99
N MET A 135 -9.43 -8.67 3.57
CA MET A 135 -10.16 -9.53 2.65
C MET A 135 -10.72 -10.75 3.38
N ASP A 136 -12.02 -11.02 3.23
CA ASP A 136 -12.64 -12.22 3.82
C ASP A 136 -12.12 -13.52 3.14
N ALA A 137 -11.84 -13.45 1.85
CA ALA A 137 -11.22 -14.51 1.08
C ALA A 137 -9.84 -14.86 1.64
N GLY A 138 -9.70 -16.06 2.19
CA GLY A 138 -8.46 -16.50 2.82
C GLY A 138 -8.09 -15.73 4.10
N GLN A 139 -8.97 -14.88 4.64
CA GLN A 139 -8.74 -14.06 5.85
C GLN A 139 -7.41 -13.30 5.78
N GLN A 140 -7.19 -12.57 4.68
CA GLN A 140 -5.94 -11.85 4.44
C GLN A 140 -6.05 -10.39 4.86
N THR A 141 -4.98 -9.85 5.43
CA THR A 141 -4.87 -8.43 5.77
C THR A 141 -3.63 -7.85 5.10
N ARG A 142 -3.79 -6.71 4.45
CA ARG A 142 -2.71 -5.96 3.82
C ARG A 142 -2.61 -4.57 4.45
N LEU A 143 -1.40 -4.16 4.78
CA LEU A 143 -1.09 -2.81 5.23
C LEU A 143 -0.39 -2.06 4.11
N PHE A 144 -0.89 -0.87 3.81
CA PHE A 144 -0.41 0.03 2.77
C PHE A 144 0.22 1.24 3.44
N HIS A 145 1.56 1.26 3.47
CA HIS A 145 2.31 2.27 4.18
C HIS A 145 2.73 3.41 3.25
N PHE A 146 2.49 4.64 3.67
CA PHE A 146 2.91 5.84 2.93
C PHE A 146 4.25 6.38 3.45
N GLY A 147 4.97 7.10 2.59
CA GLY A 147 6.25 7.74 2.92
C GLY A 147 7.43 6.76 2.93
N GLU A 148 8.46 7.09 3.73
CA GLU A 148 9.72 6.32 3.85
C GLU A 148 9.53 5.05 4.70
N PHE A 149 8.57 4.20 4.33
CA PHE A 149 8.35 2.93 4.99
C PHE A 149 9.52 1.99 4.73
N GLN A 150 10.08 1.44 5.81
CA GLN A 150 11.11 0.42 5.77
C GLN A 150 10.50 -0.92 6.20
N PRO A 151 10.49 -1.94 5.32
CA PRO A 151 10.04 -3.27 5.66
C PRO A 151 10.73 -3.80 6.92
N PRO A 152 9.98 -4.33 7.90
CA PRO A 152 10.59 -4.94 9.08
C PRO A 152 11.37 -6.20 8.67
N ALA A 153 12.42 -6.54 9.41
CA ALA A 153 13.24 -7.74 9.21
C ALA A 153 12.52 -9.04 9.65
N THR A 154 11.26 -9.18 9.25
CA THR A 154 10.39 -10.33 9.52
C THR A 154 10.45 -11.32 8.36
N PRO A 155 10.11 -12.61 8.60
CA PRO A 155 9.96 -13.57 7.51
C PRO A 155 8.96 -13.07 6.47
N ARG A 156 9.24 -13.34 5.19
CA ARG A 156 8.32 -12.99 4.09
C ARG A 156 6.94 -13.59 4.36
N THR A 157 5.90 -12.82 4.06
CA THR A 157 4.51 -13.27 4.05
C THR A 157 4.02 -13.39 2.61
N TRP A 158 2.87 -14.02 2.36
CA TRP A 158 2.25 -13.97 1.02
C TRP A 158 1.68 -12.58 0.67
N GLN A 159 1.47 -11.72 1.66
CA GLN A 159 1.03 -10.34 1.47
C GLN A 159 2.19 -9.37 1.19
N GLY A 160 3.44 -9.78 1.46
CA GLY A 160 4.63 -8.96 1.23
C GLY A 160 4.61 -7.66 2.03
N ASN A 161 5.35 -6.68 1.51
CA ASN A 161 5.45 -5.33 2.06
C ASN A 161 4.96 -4.34 1.01
N SER A 162 3.99 -3.51 1.37
CA SER A 162 3.32 -2.61 0.43
C SER A 162 3.61 -1.14 0.74
N VAL A 163 4.14 -0.44 -0.26
CA VAL A 163 4.37 1.01 -0.22
C VAL A 163 3.31 1.70 -1.07
N ALA A 164 2.67 2.71 -0.49
CA ALA A 164 1.54 3.40 -1.06
C ALA A 164 1.86 4.87 -1.36
N SER A 165 1.33 5.36 -2.48
CA SER A 165 1.44 6.75 -2.90
C SER A 165 0.20 7.20 -3.64
N TRP A 166 -0.22 8.45 -3.42
CA TRP A 166 -1.28 9.06 -4.21
C TRP A 166 -0.76 9.49 -5.57
N GLU A 167 -1.46 9.10 -6.62
CA GLU A 167 -1.30 9.69 -7.95
C GLU A 167 -2.47 10.65 -8.18
N THR A 168 -2.19 11.92 -8.43
CA THR A 168 -3.23 12.93 -8.70
C THR A 168 -3.39 13.14 -10.20
N ALA A 169 -4.64 13.16 -10.67
CA ALA A 169 -4.92 13.46 -12.07
C ALA A 169 -4.77 14.97 -12.29
N GLY A 170 -3.65 15.39 -12.91
CA GLY A 170 -3.49 16.75 -13.45
C GLY A 170 -2.76 17.74 -12.55
N GLY A 171 -1.47 17.91 -12.80
CA GLY A 171 -0.68 19.04 -12.32
C GLY A 171 -1.09 20.35 -13.00
N GLY A 172 -2.05 21.06 -12.41
CA GLY A 172 -2.31 22.47 -12.66
C GLY A 172 -1.97 23.28 -11.43
N ARG A 173 -1.04 24.25 -11.53
CA ARG A 173 -0.82 25.26 -10.48
C ARG A 173 -2.05 26.18 -10.43
N GLY A 174 -3.10 25.76 -9.72
CA GLY A 174 -4.33 26.52 -9.55
C GLY A 174 -5.09 26.01 -8.33
N ARG A 175 -5.52 26.93 -7.47
CA ARG A 175 -6.23 26.66 -6.20
C ARG A 175 -7.52 25.86 -6.45
N GLY A 176 -7.49 24.57 -6.15
CA GLY A 176 -8.63 23.67 -6.06
C GLY A 176 -8.17 22.33 -5.47
N ALA A 177 -9.01 21.69 -4.65
CA ALA A 177 -8.73 20.33 -4.16
C ALA A 177 -8.59 19.38 -5.37
N PRO A 178 -7.67 18.38 -5.33
CA PRO A 178 -7.53 17.43 -6.43
C PRO A 178 -8.89 16.78 -6.74
N SER A 179 -9.47 17.07 -7.89
CA SER A 179 -10.66 16.36 -8.37
C SER A 179 -10.20 15.10 -9.08
N GLY A 180 -9.97 14.03 -8.30
CA GLY A 180 -9.58 12.73 -8.83
C GLY A 180 -8.12 12.39 -8.64
N GLY A 181 -7.87 11.09 -8.65
CA GLY A 181 -6.58 10.47 -8.42
C GLY A 181 -6.78 8.98 -8.15
N SER A 182 -5.68 8.26 -7.99
CA SER A 182 -5.66 6.85 -7.66
C SER A 182 -4.69 6.60 -6.51
N LEU A 183 -4.92 5.52 -5.76
CA LEU A 183 -3.91 4.99 -4.86
C LEU A 183 -3.05 4.02 -5.66
N LYS A 184 -1.76 4.31 -5.79
CA LYS A 184 -0.78 3.33 -6.24
C LYS A 184 -0.21 2.58 -5.06
N VAL A 185 -0.17 1.26 -5.14
CA VAL A 185 0.44 0.38 -4.13
C VAL A 185 1.46 -0.53 -4.81
N VAL A 186 2.71 -0.49 -4.36
CA VAL A 186 3.77 -1.40 -4.83
C VAL A 186 4.08 -2.39 -3.72
N THR A 187 3.84 -3.67 -3.98
CA THR A 187 4.10 -4.77 -3.06
C THR A 187 5.30 -5.61 -3.52
N SER A 188 6.24 -5.86 -2.61
CA SER A 188 7.42 -6.70 -2.85
C SER A 188 7.77 -7.57 -1.63
N GLY A 189 8.76 -8.45 -1.77
CA GLY A 189 9.19 -9.32 -0.67
C GLY A 189 8.14 -10.35 -0.25
N MET A 190 7.30 -10.78 -1.19
CA MET A 190 6.28 -11.81 -0.98
C MET A 190 6.92 -13.20 -0.96
N ARG A 191 6.29 -14.16 -0.26
CA ARG A 191 6.54 -15.60 -0.50
C ARG A 191 6.02 -15.98 -1.88
N ALA A 192 6.68 -16.95 -2.52
CA ALA A 192 6.18 -17.59 -3.73
C ALA A 192 4.79 -18.21 -3.48
N GLY A 193 3.93 -18.14 -4.49
CA GLY A 193 2.53 -18.57 -4.40
C GLY A 193 1.92 -18.75 -5.79
N TYR A 194 0.60 -18.58 -5.88
CA TYR A 194 -0.13 -18.80 -7.12
C TYR A 194 -0.94 -17.58 -7.57
N LEU A 195 -0.84 -17.25 -8.85
CA LEU A 195 -1.67 -16.27 -9.56
C LEU A 195 -3.11 -16.76 -9.74
N ARG A 196 -3.32 -18.09 -9.67
CA ARG A 196 -4.63 -18.74 -9.76
C ARG A 196 -4.66 -20.00 -8.88
N LYS A 197 -5.84 -20.39 -8.42
CA LYS A 197 -6.08 -21.58 -7.59
C LYS A 197 -5.70 -22.92 -8.25
N ASN A 198 -5.27 -22.92 -9.51
CA ASN A 198 -4.83 -24.11 -10.24
C ASN A 198 -3.30 -24.27 -10.33
N GLY A 199 -2.55 -23.55 -9.49
CA GLY A 199 -1.10 -23.69 -9.37
C GLY A 199 -0.28 -22.83 -10.33
N ALA A 200 -0.89 -21.90 -11.08
CA ALA A 200 -0.15 -20.94 -11.92
C ALA A 200 0.82 -20.12 -11.04
N PRO A 201 2.15 -20.29 -11.14
CA PRO A 201 3.06 -19.80 -10.11
C PRO A 201 3.41 -18.31 -10.26
N TYR A 202 3.73 -17.67 -9.14
CA TYR A 202 4.59 -16.50 -9.09
C TYR A 202 5.73 -16.73 -8.07
N SER A 203 6.89 -16.14 -8.34
CA SER A 203 8.09 -16.33 -7.53
C SER A 203 8.22 -15.29 -6.43
N GLU A 204 9.16 -15.51 -5.51
CA GLU A 204 9.52 -14.53 -4.48
C GLU A 204 10.19 -13.25 -5.02
N LYS A 205 10.55 -13.23 -6.31
CA LYS A 205 11.05 -12.05 -7.02
C LYS A 205 9.92 -11.22 -7.65
N ALA A 206 8.68 -11.68 -7.56
CA ALA A 206 7.55 -10.95 -8.09
C ALA A 206 7.41 -9.59 -7.39
N VAL A 207 7.01 -8.59 -8.18
CA VAL A 207 6.58 -7.27 -7.72
C VAL A 207 5.17 -7.05 -8.23
N VAL A 208 4.28 -6.63 -7.34
CA VAL A 208 2.91 -6.27 -7.67
C VAL A 208 2.78 -4.76 -7.62
N THR A 209 2.25 -4.16 -8.67
CA THR A 209 1.79 -2.77 -8.66
C THR A 209 0.28 -2.78 -8.82
N GLU A 210 -0.42 -2.18 -7.87
CA GLU A 210 -1.86 -2.01 -7.93
C GLU A 210 -2.24 -0.54 -8.00
N TYR A 211 -3.32 -0.26 -8.72
CA TYR A 211 -3.96 1.04 -8.78
C TYR A 211 -5.38 0.87 -8.29
N TYR A 212 -5.73 1.59 -7.23
CA TYR A 212 -7.09 1.63 -6.68
C TYR A 212 -7.74 2.95 -7.07
N ASP A 213 -8.80 2.84 -7.84
CA ASP A 213 -9.60 3.95 -8.34
C ASP A 213 -11.01 3.84 -7.77
N ARG A 214 -11.62 4.99 -7.49
CA ARG A 214 -13.01 5.06 -7.03
C ARG A 214 -13.82 5.89 -7.99
N THR A 215 -14.86 5.30 -8.56
CA THR A 215 -15.84 6.02 -9.40
C THR A 215 -17.19 6.08 -8.72
N THR A 216 -17.94 7.14 -9.01
CA THR A 216 -19.36 7.23 -8.67
C THR A 216 -20.13 7.41 -9.96
N GLU A 217 -21.02 6.47 -10.24
CA GLU A 217 -21.78 6.44 -11.48
C GLU A 217 -23.03 7.30 -11.40
N PRO A 218 -23.62 7.70 -12.54
CA PRO A 218 -24.84 8.52 -12.55
C PRO A 218 -26.05 7.89 -11.83
N ASN A 219 -26.07 6.57 -11.68
CA ASN A 219 -27.11 5.84 -10.96
C ASN A 219 -26.91 5.86 -9.43
N GLY A 220 -25.84 6.49 -8.93
CA GLY A 220 -25.50 6.57 -7.51
C GLY A 220 -24.63 5.43 -6.99
N ASP A 221 -24.36 4.40 -7.80
CA ASP A 221 -23.45 3.33 -7.42
C ASP A 221 -22.02 3.86 -7.32
N THR A 222 -21.24 3.25 -6.42
CA THR A 222 -19.82 3.55 -6.28
C THR A 222 -19.03 2.28 -6.54
N TRP A 223 -18.03 2.37 -7.40
CA TRP A 223 -17.15 1.26 -7.74
C TRP A 223 -15.75 1.51 -7.19
N LEU A 224 -15.16 0.44 -6.63
CA LEU A 224 -13.74 0.33 -6.44
C LEU A 224 -13.20 -0.49 -7.60
N ILE A 225 -12.39 0.14 -8.44
CA ILE A 225 -11.70 -0.51 -9.56
C ILE A 225 -10.27 -0.73 -9.13
N VAL A 226 -9.78 -1.96 -9.28
CA VAL A 226 -8.42 -2.32 -8.89
C VAL A 226 -7.74 -2.93 -10.09
N THR A 227 -6.75 -2.22 -10.63
CA THR A 227 -5.87 -2.77 -11.67
C THR A 227 -4.66 -3.36 -10.99
N THR A 228 -4.39 -4.64 -11.21
CA THR A 228 -3.22 -5.35 -10.66
C THR A 228 -2.25 -5.68 -11.79
N VAL A 229 -1.00 -5.24 -11.64
CA VAL A 229 0.10 -5.54 -12.54
C VAL A 229 1.12 -6.39 -11.79
N VAL A 230 1.32 -7.62 -12.25
CA VAL A 230 2.32 -8.53 -11.69
C VAL A 230 3.51 -8.64 -12.64
N ASN A 231 4.68 -8.23 -12.14
CA ASN A 231 5.95 -8.46 -12.80
C ASN A 231 6.70 -9.59 -12.07
N ASP A 232 7.03 -10.68 -12.77
CA ASP A 232 7.83 -11.76 -12.20
C ASP A 232 8.85 -12.28 -13.22
N PRO A 233 10.14 -11.94 -13.06
CA PRO A 233 11.18 -12.34 -14.01
C PRO A 233 11.48 -13.84 -14.01
N THR A 234 10.99 -14.59 -13.00
CA THR A 234 11.25 -16.02 -12.90
C THR A 234 10.26 -16.83 -13.74
N TYR A 235 8.97 -16.52 -13.66
CA TYR A 235 7.91 -17.36 -14.23
C TYR A 235 7.08 -16.70 -15.34
N LEU A 236 7.20 -15.40 -15.57
CA LEU A 236 6.42 -14.68 -16.60
C LEU A 236 7.28 -14.21 -17.78
N ASN A 237 6.70 -14.21 -18.98
CA ASN A 237 7.30 -13.66 -20.20
C ASN A 237 7.05 -12.15 -20.35
N GLN A 238 6.00 -11.65 -19.71
CA GLN A 238 5.58 -10.24 -19.72
C GLN A 238 4.76 -9.99 -18.45
N GLU A 239 4.41 -8.73 -18.20
CA GLU A 239 3.52 -8.38 -17.09
C GLU A 239 2.17 -9.09 -17.22
N PHE A 240 1.67 -9.58 -16.09
CA PHE A 240 0.31 -10.09 -15.99
C PHE A 240 -0.57 -8.98 -15.41
N ILE A 241 -1.48 -8.47 -16.25
CA ILE A 241 -2.37 -7.35 -15.91
C ILE A 241 -3.79 -7.88 -15.79
N THR A 242 -4.46 -7.49 -14.72
CA THR A 242 -5.82 -7.90 -14.39
C THR A 242 -6.61 -6.83 -13.68
#